data_AF-B5JUV1-F1
#
_entry.id   AF-B5JUV1-F1
#
_cell.length_a   1.000
_cell.length_b   1.000
_cell.length_c   1.000
_cell.angle_alpha   90.00
_cell.angle_beta   90.00
_cell.angle_gamma   90.00
#
_symmetry.space_group_name_H-M   'P 1'
#
loop_
_entity.id
_entity.type
_entity.pdbx_description
1 polymer ?
#
loop_
_entity_poly.entity_id
_entity_poly.type
_entity_poly.pdbx_seq_one_letter_code
_entity_poly.pdbx_strand_id
1 'polypeptide(L)'
;MIERYRAIIEQGGNIHRQEDWGRRQLAYPINKIHKAHYVLMNVECEQSVLDELTSTFRFNDAIIRNMVVQLDEAVTEPSPLAKSSDKDDSADAA
;
A
#
# COMPACT_ATOMS: atom_id res chain seq x y z
N MET A 1 -10.78 -1.79 -4.72
CA MET A 1 -9.58 -2.13 -5.52
C MET A 1 -8.59 -2.97 -4.72
N ILE A 2 -8.33 -2.63 -3.45
CA ILE A 2 -7.43 -3.38 -2.55
C ILE A 2 -7.87 -4.86 -2.40
N GLU A 3 -9.17 -5.13 -2.29
CA GLU A 3 -9.73 -6.49 -2.21
C GLU A 3 -9.31 -7.41 -3.37
N ARG A 4 -9.17 -6.87 -4.58
CA ARG A 4 -8.74 -7.65 -5.75
C ARG A 4 -7.29 -8.13 -5.59
N TYR A 5 -6.41 -7.26 -5.10
CA TYR A 5 -5.00 -7.60 -4.89
C TYR A 5 -4.83 -8.55 -3.71
N ARG A 6 -5.63 -8.35 -2.66
CA ARG A 6 -5.71 -9.28 -1.55
C ARG A 6 -6.09 -10.69 -2.01
N ALA A 7 -7.10 -10.83 -2.86
CA ALA A 7 -7.51 -12.13 -3.40
C ALA A 7 -6.43 -12.82 -4.26
N ILE A 8 -5.55 -12.06 -4.92
CA ILE A 8 -4.39 -12.61 -5.65
C ILE A 8 -3.34 -13.12 -4.67
N ILE A 9 -3.06 -12.36 -3.61
CA ILE A 9 -2.07 -12.72 -2.59
C ILE A 9 -2.50 -13.94 -1.78
N GLU A 10 -3.79 -14.04 -1.44
CA GLU A 10 -4.35 -15.15 -0.67
C GLU A 10 -4.29 -16.51 -1.41
N GLN A 11 -3.99 -16.54 -2.72
CA GLN A 11 -3.84 -17.80 -3.48
C GLN A 11 -2.54 -18.56 -3.19
N GLY A 12 -1.53 -17.89 -2.64
CA GLY A 12 -0.21 -18.49 -2.41
C GLY A 12 0.65 -17.71 -1.41
N GLY A 13 -0.01 -17.03 -0.47
CA GLY A 13 0.66 -16.13 0.46
C GLY A 13 -0.24 -15.68 1.61
N ASN A 14 0.36 -14.93 2.53
CA ASN A 14 -0.29 -14.37 3.70
C ASN A 14 -0.08 -12.86 3.78
N ILE A 15 -1.06 -12.14 4.31
CA ILE A 15 -1.01 -10.69 4.49
C ILE A 15 -0.81 -10.42 5.98
N HIS A 16 0.38 -9.93 6.32
CA HIS A 16 0.77 -9.66 7.71
C HIS A 16 0.31 -8.29 8.17
N ARG A 17 0.32 -7.31 7.26
CA ARG A 17 -0.08 -5.93 7.55
C ARG A 17 -0.73 -5.32 6.33
N GLN A 18 -1.84 -4.63 6.54
CA GLN A 18 -2.51 -3.84 5.50
C GLN A 18 -2.91 -2.52 6.13
N GLU A 19 -2.42 -1.43 5.55
CA GLU A 19 -2.74 -0.07 6.00
C GLU A 19 -3.16 0.78 4.83
N ASP A 20 -4.26 1.49 5.02
CA ASP A 20 -4.69 2.55 4.13
C ASP A 20 -4.33 3.89 4.77
N TRP A 21 -3.41 4.63 4.14
CA TRP A 21 -2.99 5.96 4.62
C TRP A 21 -3.81 7.09 4.01
N GLY A 22 -4.82 6.77 3.19
CA GLY A 22 -5.69 7.73 2.55
C GLY A 22 -4.96 8.64 1.55
N ARG A 23 -5.58 9.80 1.28
CA ARG A 23 -5.07 10.78 0.32
C ARG A 23 -4.08 11.73 0.96
N ARG A 24 -2.87 11.82 0.41
CA ARG A 24 -1.79 12.68 0.90
C ARG A 24 -1.23 13.55 -0.21
N GLN A 25 -0.73 14.72 0.15
CA GLN A 25 -0.04 15.62 -0.77
C GLN A 25 1.33 15.07 -1.12
N LEU A 26 1.64 15.03 -2.41
CA LEU A 26 2.95 14.60 -2.91
C LEU A 26 3.98 15.72 -2.68
N ALA A 27 5.22 15.33 -2.36
CA ALA A 27 6.34 16.28 -2.25
C ALA A 27 6.65 16.98 -3.57
N TYR A 28 6.39 16.32 -4.70
CA TYR A 28 6.51 16.86 -6.05
C TYR A 28 5.47 16.19 -6.96
N PRO A 29 5.03 16.86 -8.05
CA PRO A 29 4.00 16.29 -8.92
C PRO A 29 4.53 15.08 -9.69
N ILE A 30 3.74 14.02 -9.74
CA ILE A 30 3.98 12.82 -10.55
C ILE A 30 2.87 12.76 -11.59
N ASN A 31 3.19 12.70 -12.88
CA ASN A 31 2.18 12.72 -13.95
C ASN A 31 1.19 13.90 -13.83
N LYS A 32 1.66 15.07 -13.36
CA LYS A 32 0.88 16.29 -13.07
C LYS A 32 -0.14 16.16 -11.91
N ILE A 33 -0.11 15.06 -11.17
CA ILE A 33 -0.94 14.82 -9.98
C ILE A 33 -0.20 15.36 -8.75
N HIS A 34 -0.94 16.01 -7.84
CA HIS A 34 -0.39 16.63 -6.61
C HIS A 34 -0.83 15.93 -5.33
N LYS A 35 -1.89 15.12 -5.37
CA LYS A 35 -2.40 14.33 -4.25
C LYS A 35 -2.61 12.90 -4.72
N ALA A 36 -2.15 11.92 -3.93
CA ALA A 36 -2.29 10.51 -4.25
C ALA A 36 -2.78 9.74 -3.03
N HIS A 37 -3.40 8.59 -3.30
CA HIS A 37 -3.83 7.65 -2.28
C HIS A 37 -2.71 6.67 -1.97
N TYR A 38 -2.33 6.55 -0.70
CA TYR A 38 -1.25 5.67 -0.28
C TYR A 38 -1.81 4.43 0.40
N VAL A 39 -1.31 3.27 -0.02
CA VAL A 39 -1.63 1.97 0.57
C VAL A 39 -0.31 1.28 0.87
N LEU A 40 -0.21 0.71 2.07
CA LEU A 40 0.92 -0.13 2.47
C LEU A 40 0.42 -1.55 2.72
N MET A 41 1.14 -2.52 2.18
CA MET A 41 0.88 -3.94 2.41
C MET A 41 2.20 -4.64 2.71
N ASN A 42 2.22 -5.43 3.78
CA ASN A 42 3.27 -6.39 4.04
C ASN A 42 2.71 -7.77 3.79
N VAL A 43 3.34 -8.48 2.87
CA VAL A 43 2.88 -9.78 2.40
C VAL A 43 4.03 -10.76 2.39
N GLU A 44 3.71 -12.01 2.66
CA GLU A 44 4.58 -13.15 2.47
C GLU A 44 3.96 -13.97 1.34
N CYS A 45 4.64 -14.07 0.21
CA CYS A 45 4.11 -14.78 -0.96
C CYS A 45 5.23 -15.41 -1.76
N GLU A 46 4.86 -16.39 -2.59
CA GLU A 46 5.77 -16.94 -3.60
C GLU A 46 6.12 -15.91 -4.68
N GLN A 47 7.24 -16.12 -5.36
CA GLN A 47 7.72 -15.23 -6.43
C GLN A 47 6.74 -15.11 -7.59
N SER A 48 6.03 -16.19 -7.93
CA SER A 48 5.02 -16.24 -8.99
C SER A 48 3.90 -15.21 -8.78
N VAL A 49 3.40 -15.13 -7.53
CA VAL A 49 2.35 -14.19 -7.12
C VAL A 49 2.87 -12.75 -7.15
N LEU A 50 4.12 -12.54 -6.73
CA LEU A 50 4.76 -11.22 -6.77
C LEU A 50 4.92 -10.68 -8.19
N ASP A 51 5.30 -11.55 -9.13
CA ASP A 51 5.45 -11.20 -10.55
C ASP A 51 4.10 -10.85 -11.17
N GLU A 52 3.05 -11.60 -10.86
CA GLU A 52 1.67 -11.32 -11.30
C GLU A 52 1.16 -9.96 -10.77
N LEU A 53 1.40 -9.67 -9.48
CA LEU A 53 1.04 -8.39 -8.88
C LEU A 53 1.78 -7.23 -9.54
N THR A 54 3.09 -7.38 -9.74
CA THR A 54 3.92 -6.34 -10.37
C THR A 54 3.48 -6.07 -11.81
N SER A 55 3.14 -7.12 -12.55
CA SER A 55 2.54 -7.02 -13.88
C SER A 55 1.21 -6.27 -13.83
N THR A 56 0.32 -6.65 -12.92
CA THR A 56 -1.00 -6.01 -12.77
C THR A 56 -0.88 -4.54 -12.38
N PHE A 57 0.10 -4.17 -11.53
CA PHE A 57 0.37 -2.77 -11.19
C PHE A 57 0.87 -1.97 -12.38
N ARG A 58 1.65 -2.58 -13.28
CA ARG A 58 2.16 -1.91 -14.48
C ARG A 58 1.06 -1.60 -15.48
N PHE A 59 0.06 -2.47 -15.63
CA PHE A 59 -1.04 -2.30 -16.58
C PHE A 59 -2.23 -1.51 -16.01
N ASN A 60 -2.20 -1.16 -14.73
CA ASN A 60 -3.26 -0.39 -14.11
C ASN A 60 -2.90 1.11 -14.04
N ASP A 61 -3.51 1.90 -14.90
CA ASP A 61 -3.30 3.36 -14.96
C ASP A 61 -3.69 4.10 -13.67
N ALA A 62 -4.50 3.49 -12.79
CA ALA A 62 -4.82 4.07 -11.49
C ALA A 62 -3.60 4.08 -10.53
N ILE A 63 -2.60 3.23 -10.77
CA ILE A 63 -1.41 3.11 -9.94
C ILE A 63 -0.29 3.94 -10.57
N ILE A 64 -0.04 5.11 -9.98
CA ILE A 64 0.95 6.06 -10.50
C ILE A 64 2.40 5.68 -10.16
N ARG A 65 2.60 4.91 -9.08
CA ARG A 65 3.89 4.44 -8.60
C ARG A 65 3.67 3.29 -7.62
N ASN A 66 4.50 2.25 -7.73
CA ASN A 66 4.60 1.17 -6.76
C ASN A 66 6.07 0.98 -6.37
N MET A 67 6.29 0.38 -5.20
CA MET A 67 7.62 0.03 -4.72
C MET A 67 7.51 -1.28 -3.95
N VAL A 68 8.32 -2.25 -4.31
CA VAL A 68 8.43 -3.54 -3.63
C VAL A 68 9.76 -3.57 -2.91
N VAL A 69 9.74 -3.92 -1.62
CA VAL A 69 10.94 -4.03 -0.78
C VAL A 69 10.93 -5.41 -0.14
N GLN A 70 12.04 -6.13 -0.28
CA GLN A 70 12.23 -7.40 0.39
C GLN A 70 12.62 -7.14 1.85
N LEU A 71 11.99 -7.87 2.77
CA LEU A 71 12.27 -7.84 4.20
C LEU A 71 12.66 -9.24 4.65
N ASP A 72 13.53 -9.33 5.65
CA ASP A 72 13.97 -10.60 6.22
C ASP A 72 12.90 -11.24 7.11
N GLU A 73 12.03 -10.42 7.70
CA GLU A 73 11.00 -10.86 8.65
C GLU A 73 9.63 -10.20 8.39
N ALA A 74 8.58 -10.89 8.82
CA ALA A 74 7.20 -10.43 8.74
C ALA A 74 6.95 -9.30 9.76
N VAL A 75 6.96 -8.05 9.30
CA VAL A 75 6.61 -6.90 10.15
C VAL A 75 5.08 -6.75 10.24
N THR A 76 4.55 -6.97 11.44
CA THR A 76 3.10 -6.88 11.76
C THR A 76 2.73 -5.61 12.51
N GLU A 77 3.71 -4.88 13.05
CA GLU A 77 3.45 -3.68 13.86
C GLU A 77 2.90 -2.51 13.02
N PRO A 78 2.06 -1.64 13.59
CA PRO A 78 1.54 -0.49 12.88
C PRO A 78 2.63 0.51 12.51
N SER A 79 2.58 1.01 11.27
CA SER A 79 3.48 2.05 10.76
C SER A 79 3.35 3.34 11.57
N PRO A 80 4.43 4.13 11.72
CA PRO A 80 4.35 5.49 12.25
C PRO A 80 3.32 6.36 11.53
N LEU A 81 3.06 6.10 10.25
CA LEU A 81 2.12 6.87 9.45
C LEU A 81 0.65 6.55 9.75
N ALA A 82 0.33 5.29 10.09
CA ALA A 82 -0.98 4.93 10.61
C ALA A 82 -1.20 5.50 12.02
N LYS A 83 -0.13 5.58 12.84
CA LYS A 83 -0.18 6.19 14.18
C LYS A 83 -0.39 7.71 14.15
N SER A 84 0.00 8.37 13.05
CA SER A 84 -0.16 9.82 12.90
C SER A 84 -1.55 10.23 12.42
N SER A 85 -2.22 9.45 11.57
CA SER A 85 -3.56 9.79 11.06
C SER A 85 -4.61 9.84 12.17
N ASP A 86 -4.52 8.95 13.17
CA ASP A 86 -5.43 8.98 14.34
C ASP A 86 -5.33 10.28 15.16
N LYS A 87 -4.19 10.99 15.09
CA LYS A 87 -4.02 12.25 15.82
C LYS A 87 -4.63 13.43 15.08
N ASP A 88 -4.53 13.47 13.76
CA ASP A 88 -5.02 14.58 12.95
C ASP A 88 -6.56 14.59 12.87
N ASP A 89 -7.21 13.42 12.80
CA ASP A 89 -8.68 13.31 12.79
C ASP A 89 -9.32 13.75 14.12
N SER A 90 -8.58 13.74 15.23
CA SER A 90 -9.05 14.21 16.54
C SER A 90 -9.00 15.73 16.72
N ALA A 91 -8.26 16.45 15.86
CA ALA A 91 -8.04 17.89 15.96
C ALA A 91 -9.04 18.73 15.14
N ASP A 92 -9.67 18.15 14.12
CA ASP A 92 -10.72 18.81 13.29
C ASP A 92 -12.14 18.66 13.88
N ALA A 93 -12.28 17.99 15.03
CA ALA A 93 -13.57 17.76 15.70
C ALA A 93 -13.79 18.60 16.98
N ALA A 94 -12.97 19.64 17.23
CA ALA A 94 -13.04 20.52 18.40
C ALA A 94 -13.22 22.00 18.03
#